data_AF-A0AAN5D6S3-F1
#
_entry.id   AF-A0AAN5D6S3-F1
#
_cell.length_a   1.000
_cell.length_b   1.000
_cell.length_c   1.000
_cell.angle_alpha   90.00
_cell.angle_beta   90.00
_cell.angle_gamma   90.00
#
_symmetry.space_group_name_H-M   'P 1'
#
loop_
_entity.id
_entity.type
_entity.pdbx_description
1 polymer ?
#
loop_
_entity_poly.entity_id
_entity_poly.type
_entity_poly.pdbx_seq_one_letter_code
_entity_poly.pdbx_strand_id
1 'polypeptide(L)' 'CPPTGVWSEWVTTGDCPTTCGGCSVATRRRTCTTLCGDCPCIGPSEEVGPCGLELCPFPSPVGTCCKPFKKMLN' A
#
# COMPACT_ATOMS: atom_id res chain seq x y z
N CYS A 1 19.66 12.44 -11.01
CA CYS A 1 18.82 11.61 -10.13
C CYS A 1 17.70 12.51 -9.57
N PRO A 2 16.46 12.02 -9.39
CA PRO A 2 15.38 12.83 -8.80
C PRO A 2 15.80 13.35 -7.43
N PRO A 3 15.50 14.62 -7.07
CA PRO A 3 15.98 15.23 -5.83
C PRO A 3 15.57 14.51 -4.53
N THR A 4 14.63 13.56 -4.57
CA THR A 4 14.10 12.86 -3.37
C THR A 4 14.28 11.34 -3.37
N GLY A 5 15.15 10.79 -4.23
CA GLY A 5 15.25 9.35 -4.43
C GLY A 5 13.95 8.71 -4.93
N VAL A 6 13.98 7.41 -5.20
CA VAL A 6 12.83 6.64 -5.69
C VAL A 6 12.52 5.51 -4.71
N TRP A 7 11.31 5.55 -4.16
CA TRP A 7 10.78 4.47 -3.34
C TRP A 7 10.17 3.35 -4.20
N SER A 8 10.28 2.11 -3.74
CA SER A 8 9.47 1.00 -4.27
C SER A 8 7.99 1.19 -3.94
N GLU A 9 7.15 0.38 -4.58
CA GLU A 9 5.79 0.16 -4.10
C GLU A 9 5.79 -0.33 -2.65
N TRP A 10 4.70 -0.02 -1.95
CA TRP A 10 4.48 -0.49 -0.59
C TRP A 10 4.10 -1.97 -0.60
N VAL A 11 4.74 -2.73 0.29
CA VAL A 11 4.47 -4.15 0.50
C VAL A 11 3.91 -4.32 1.91
N THR A 12 2.73 -4.92 2.05
CA THR A 12 2.18 -5.26 3.36
C THR A 12 3.05 -6.34 4.02
N THR A 13 3.57 -6.05 5.20
CA THR A 13 4.43 -6.94 5.99
C THR A 13 3.76 -7.42 7.28
N GLY A 14 2.77 -6.68 7.79
CA GLY A 14 1.99 -7.08 8.96
C GLY A 14 0.79 -7.95 8.60
N ASP A 15 0.22 -8.60 9.62
CA ASP A 15 -1.03 -9.34 9.48
C ASP A 15 -2.17 -8.40 9.10
N CYS A 16 -2.82 -8.68 7.96
CA CYS A 16 -3.99 -7.92 7.53
C CYS A 16 -5.27 -8.68 7.92
N PRO A 17 -6.16 -8.08 8.74
CA PRO A 17 -7.41 -8.72 9.13
C PRO A 17 -8.38 -9.03 7.98
N THR A 18 -8.25 -8.30 6.86
CA THR A 18 -9.09 -8.48 5.67
C THR A 18 -8.22 -8.77 4.46
N THR A 19 -8.67 -9.68 3.59
CA THR A 19 -7.94 -10.01 2.36
C THR A 19 -8.45 -9.25 1.14
N CYS A 20 -9.57 -8.52 1.28
CA CYS A 20 -10.21 -7.79 0.20
C CYS A 20 -10.86 -6.49 0.70
N GLY A 21 -11.10 -5.58 -0.24
CA GLY A 21 -11.85 -4.34 -0.07
C GLY A 21 -11.07 -3.19 0.54
N GLY A 22 -9.84 -3.38 1.01
CA GLY A 22 -9.06 -2.31 1.64
C GLY A 22 -9.66 -1.83 2.96
N CYS A 23 -10.38 -2.70 3.68
CA CYS A 23 -11.15 -2.34 4.87
C CYS A 23 -10.30 -2.25 6.15
N SER A 24 -9.12 -2.86 6.14
CA SER A 24 -8.23 -2.90 7.30
C SER A 24 -6.91 -2.21 7.02
N VAL A 25 -6.17 -1.96 8.10
CA VAL A 25 -4.81 -1.45 8.03
C VAL A 25 -3.84 -2.48 8.59
N ALA A 26 -2.65 -2.51 8.02
CA ALA A 26 -1.53 -3.31 8.50
C ALA A 26 -0.22 -2.56 8.27
N THR A 27 0.83 -3.03 8.93
CA THR A 27 2.19 -2.56 8.68
C THR A 27 2.57 -2.87 7.24
N ARG A 28 3.12 -1.88 6.54
CA ARG A 28 3.65 -1.99 5.19
C ARG A 28 5.02 -1.36 5.14
N ARG A 29 5.88 -1.92 4.29
CA ARG A 29 7.26 -1.51 4.10
C ARG A 29 7.53 -1.20 2.65
N ARG A 30 8.42 -0.24 2.41
CA ARG A 30 8.97 0.09 1.08
C ARG A 30 10.48 0.17 1.18
N THR A 31 11.14 -0.02 0.05
CA THR A 31 12.59 0.01 -0.05
C THR A 31 13.01 1.17 -0.93
N CYS A 32 14.08 1.86 -0.54
CA CYS A 32 14.68 2.88 -1.38
C CYS A 32 15.39 2.17 -2.54
N THR A 33 14.88 2.36 -3.75
CA THR A 33 15.44 1.73 -4.97
C THR A 33 16.61 2.53 -5.52
N THR A 34 16.73 3.80 -5.15
CA THR A 34 17.90 4.63 -5.45
C THR A 34 19.05 4.26 -4.51
N LEU A 35 20.12 3.70 -5.08
CA LEU A 35 21.30 3.23 -4.34
C LEU A 35 22.44 4.27 -4.29
N CYS A 36 22.27 5.43 -4.93
CA CYS A 36 23.33 6.42 -5.14
C CYS A 36 23.37 7.46 -4.00
N GLY A 37 24.56 7.72 -3.45
CA GLY A 37 24.79 8.49 -2.22
C GLY A 37 24.24 9.93 -2.18
N ASP A 38 24.06 10.59 -3.32
CA ASP A 38 23.56 11.98 -3.39
C ASP A 38 22.03 12.10 -3.46
N CYS A 39 21.29 10.99 -3.38
CA CYS A 39 19.82 10.99 -3.48
C CYS A 39 19.14 10.09 -2.45
N PRO A 40 19.20 10.43 -1.16
CA PRO A 40 18.52 9.65 -0.14
C PRO A 40 17.00 9.71 -0.34
N CYS A 41 16.33 8.57 -0.15
CA CYS A 41 14.88 8.56 -0.09
C CYS A 41 14.40 9.23 1.21
N ILE A 42 13.56 10.25 1.08
CA ILE A 42 13.03 11.02 2.22
C ILE A 42 11.72 10.37 2.71
N GLY A 43 11.62 10.20 4.02
CA GLY A 43 10.42 9.67 4.71
C GLY A 43 10.61 8.26 5.28
N PRO A 44 9.56 7.71 5.90
CA PRO A 44 9.64 6.41 6.55
C PRO A 44 9.73 5.27 5.52
N SER A 45 10.50 4.24 5.88
CA SER A 45 10.54 2.97 5.13
C SER A 45 9.44 2.00 5.56
N GLU A 46 8.81 2.24 6.71
CA GLU A 46 7.74 1.43 7.29
C GLU A 46 6.62 2.35 7.79
N GLU A 47 5.37 2.02 7.48
CA GLU A 47 4.20 2.74 8.00
C GLU A 47 2.98 1.81 8.14
N VAL A 48 1.96 2.27 8.85
CA VAL A 48 0.67 1.56 8.94
C VAL A 48 -0.27 2.16 7.88
N GLY A 49 -0.82 1.32 7.01
CA GLY A 49 -1.77 1.77 6.00
C GLY A 49 -2.66 0.64 5.50
N PRO A 50 -3.49 0.92 4.47
CA PRO A 50 -4.51 -0.01 4.02
C PRO A 50 -3.89 -1.30 3.49
N CYS A 51 -4.56 -2.42 3.74
CA CYS A 51 -4.15 -3.75 3.32
C CYS A 51 -5.37 -4.54 2.80
N GLY A 52 -5.11 -5.65 2.10
CA GLY A 52 -6.19 -6.42 1.46
C GLY A 52 -6.89 -5.60 0.37
N LEU A 53 -6.13 -4.94 -0.51
CA LEU A 53 -6.66 -4.05 -1.54
C LEU A 53 -7.34 -4.76 -2.72
N GLU A 54 -7.34 -6.09 -2.72
CA GLU A 54 -8.03 -6.90 -3.72
C GLU A 54 -9.54 -6.63 -3.72
N LEU A 55 -10.19 -6.78 -4.87
CA LEU A 55 -11.64 -6.60 -4.97
C LEU A 55 -12.36 -7.73 -4.22
N CYS A 56 -13.28 -7.40 -3.33
CA CYS A 56 -14.09 -8.42 -2.67
C CYS A 56 -15.04 -9.10 -3.67
N PRO A 57 -15.22 -10.44 -3.59
CA PRO A 57 -16.16 -11.17 -4.42
C PRO A 57 -17.60 -10.79 -4.08
N PHE A 58 -18.49 -10.83 -5.08
CA PHE A 58 -19.92 -10.67 -4.87
C PHE A 58 -20.56 -12.00 -4.43
N PRO A 59 -21.50 -12.02 -3.47
CA PRO A 59 -21.98 -10.89 -2.67
C PRO A 59 -21.06 -10.61 -1.46
N SER A 60 -20.69 -9.34 -1.26
CA SER A 60 -19.96 -8.92 -0.05
C SER A 60 -20.82 -7.98 0.80
N PRO A 61 -20.79 -8.11 2.15
CA PRO A 61 -21.59 -7.26 3.03
C PRO A 61 -21.12 -5.79 3.05
N VAL A 62 -19.85 -5.55 2.68
CA VAL A 62 -19.22 -4.21 2.66
C VAL A 62 -19.12 -3.60 1.26
N GLY A 63 -19.52 -4.32 0.21
CA GLY A 63 -19.29 -3.94 -1.18
C GLY A 63 -17.92 -4.38 -1.72
N THR A 64 -17.63 -4.10 -2.99
CA THR A 64 -16.38 -4.53 -3.64
C THR A 64 -15.14 -3.88 -3.02
N CYS A 65 -15.28 -2.64 -2.54
CA CYS A 65 -14.26 -1.87 -1.83
C CYS A 65 -14.89 -1.14 -0.64
N CYS A 66 -14.18 -1.06 0.48
CA CYS A 66 -14.50 -0.20 1.62
C CYS A 66 -14.17 1.27 1.30
N LYS A 67 -14.99 2.20 1.80
CA LYS A 67 -14.71 3.64 1.67
C LYS A 67 -13.38 3.97 2.39
N PRO A 68 -12.52 4.83 1.81
CA PRO A 68 -12.75 5.67 0.64
C PRO A 68 -12.38 5.02 -0.71
N PHE A 69 -11.94 3.76 -0.73
CA PHE A 69 -11.51 3.08 -1.95
C PHE A 69 -12.67 2.88 -2.92
N LYS A 70 -12.37 3.04 -4.21
CA LYS A 70 -13.29 2.80 -5.31
C LYS A 70 -12.56 1.95 -6.33
N LYS A 71 -13.29 1.05 -6.99
CA LYS A 71 -12.77 0.32 -8.15
C LYS A 71 -12.29 1.33 -9.20
N MET A 72 -11.08 1.15 -9.70
CA MET A 72 -10.57 1.85 -10.86
C MET A 72 -10.47 0.83 -11.99
N LEU A 73 -11.17 1.08 -13.09
CA LEU A 73 -11.01 0.30 -14.32
C LEU A 73 -9.90 0.99 -15.11
N ASN A 74 -8.85 0.25 -15.44
CA ASN A 74 -7.84 0.65 -16.43
C ASN A 74 -8.49 0.74 -17.80
#